data_AF-A0A2T5U0P2-F1
#
_entry.id   AF-A0A2T5U0P2-F1
#
_cell.length_a   1.000
_cell.length_b   1.000
_cell.length_c   1.000
_cell.angle_alpha   90.00
_cell.angle_beta   90.00
_cell.angle_gamma   90.00
#
_symmetry.space_group_name_H-M   'P 1'
#
loop_
_entity.id
_entity.type
_entity.pdbx_description
1 polymer ?
#
loop_
_entity_poly.entity_id
_entity_poly.type
_entity_poly.pdbx_seq_one_letter_code
_entity_poly.pdbx_strand_id
1 'polypeptide(L)'
;MATRKTHEEWSRIQSEYLQGEDSIREIADRHEISEAAIRKHAQAKGWERPVRMRKPVRTLLPAPRLAIAEPLEVREPVDAGTIAENARQLAARMLDELDAVTSFQGELEESIEILTANDENDQRRDAMMKAVSLPARSQILKNLAASLKVINETAAPTKGKKAQAQDRATAVGRKFGAIGAPTRTIN
;
A
#
# COMPACT_ATOMS: atom_id res chain seq x y z
N MET A 1 -10.27 22.96 -47.47
CA MET A 1 -10.76 22.78 -48.85
C MET A 1 -10.24 21.45 -49.36
N ALA A 2 -11.05 20.63 -50.02
CA ALA A 2 -10.59 19.33 -50.53
C ALA A 2 -9.78 19.55 -51.82
N THR A 3 -8.45 19.55 -51.71
CA THR A 3 -7.52 19.63 -52.83
C THR A 3 -7.65 18.36 -53.67
N ARG A 4 -7.97 18.51 -54.97
CA ARG A 4 -8.04 17.37 -55.90
C ARG A 4 -6.63 16.87 -56.14
N LYS A 5 -6.39 15.61 -55.78
CA LYS A 5 -5.09 14.97 -55.94
C LYS A 5 -4.86 14.50 -57.36
N THR A 6 -3.64 14.70 -57.83
CA THR A 6 -3.15 14.25 -59.13
C THR A 6 -3.04 12.73 -59.18
N HIS A 7 -2.95 12.17 -60.39
CA HIS A 7 -2.81 10.73 -60.57
C HIS A 7 -1.56 10.17 -59.88
N GLU A 8 -0.45 10.92 -59.91
CA GLU A 8 0.82 10.55 -59.27
C GLU A 8 0.70 10.47 -57.74
N GLU A 9 -0.03 11.39 -57.11
CA GLU A 9 -0.30 11.35 -55.67
C GLU A 9 -1.16 10.13 -55.30
N TRP A 10 -2.15 9.78 -56.13
CA TRP A 10 -2.95 8.57 -55.91
C TRP A 10 -2.14 7.28 -56.06
N SER A 11 -1.16 7.23 -56.97
CA SER A 11 -0.25 6.09 -57.10
C SER A 11 0.66 5.95 -55.87
N ARG A 12 1.09 7.06 -55.24
CA ARG A 12 1.86 7.02 -53.99
C ARG A 12 1.02 6.54 -52.82
N ILE A 13 -0.19 7.07 -52.66
CA ILE A 13 -1.16 6.64 -51.64
C ILE A 13 -1.49 5.15 -51.81
N GLN A 14 -1.63 4.67 -53.06
CA GLN A 14 -1.85 3.26 -53.36
C GLN A 14 -0.72 2.38 -52.84
N SER A 15 0.54 2.77 -53.09
CA SER A 15 1.71 2.02 -52.65
C SER A 15 1.76 1.93 -51.12
N GLU A 16 1.59 3.06 -50.43
CA GLU A 16 1.57 3.13 -48.95
C GLU A 16 0.40 2.32 -48.36
N TYR A 17 -0.78 2.38 -48.98
CA TYR A 17 -1.96 1.65 -48.56
C TYR A 17 -1.79 0.12 -48.68
N LEU A 18 -1.18 -0.35 -49.78
CA LEU A 18 -0.92 -1.77 -50.03
C LEU A 18 0.24 -2.31 -49.18
N GLN A 19 1.27 -1.50 -48.91
CA GLN A 19 2.36 -1.85 -48.00
C GLN A 19 1.85 -2.08 -46.57
N GLY A 20 0.86 -1.31 -46.14
CA GLY A 20 0.13 -1.54 -44.90
C GLY A 20 0.92 -1.26 -43.61
N GLU A 21 2.11 -0.66 -43.71
CA GLU A 21 2.97 -0.29 -42.58
C GLU A 21 2.40 0.88 -41.76
N ASP A 22 1.88 1.90 -42.44
CA ASP A 22 1.28 3.12 -41.89
C ASP A 22 -0.24 2.99 -41.76
N SER A 23 -0.84 3.56 -40.72
CA SER A 23 -2.30 3.58 -40.58
C SER A 23 -2.96 4.45 -41.66
N ILE A 24 -4.23 4.18 -41.99
CA ILE A 24 -4.95 4.95 -43.03
C ILE A 24 -5.03 6.44 -42.63
N ARG A 25 -5.09 6.71 -41.33
CA ARG A 25 -5.09 8.06 -40.77
C ARG A 25 -3.74 8.77 -40.95
N GLU A 26 -2.62 8.09 -40.70
CA GLU A 26 -1.28 8.67 -40.93
C GLU A 26 -1.03 8.97 -42.41
N ILE A 27 -1.48 8.08 -43.33
CA ILE A 27 -1.42 8.32 -44.78
C ILE A 27 -2.30 9.52 -45.15
N ALA A 28 -3.51 9.61 -44.59
CA ALA A 28 -4.42 10.74 -44.78
C ALA A 28 -3.80 12.08 -44.33
N ASP A 29 -3.20 12.11 -43.14
CA ASP A 29 -2.56 13.31 -42.58
C ASP A 29 -1.35 13.73 -43.42
N ARG A 30 -0.50 12.80 -43.86
CA ARG A 30 0.68 13.05 -44.71
C ARG A 30 0.31 13.63 -46.08
N HIS A 31 -0.77 13.11 -46.67
CA HIS A 31 -1.23 13.55 -47.99
C HIS A 31 -2.27 14.66 -47.92
N GLU A 32 -2.64 15.15 -46.73
CA GLU A 32 -3.66 16.19 -46.49
C GLU A 32 -5.05 15.86 -47.07
N ILE A 33 -5.47 14.60 -46.96
CA ILE A 33 -6.76 14.09 -47.47
C ILE A 33 -7.53 13.46 -46.33
N SER A 34 -8.85 13.42 -46.42
CA SER A 34 -9.64 12.67 -45.44
C SER A 34 -9.43 11.15 -45.59
N GLU A 35 -9.29 10.45 -44.47
CA GLU A 35 -9.25 8.97 -44.40
C GLU A 35 -10.41 8.33 -45.19
N ALA A 36 -11.59 8.94 -45.14
CA ALA A 36 -12.77 8.49 -45.87
C ALA A 36 -12.59 8.53 -47.40
N ALA A 37 -11.86 9.50 -47.94
CA ALA A 37 -11.57 9.57 -49.37
C ALA A 37 -10.60 8.48 -49.82
N ILE A 38 -9.61 8.13 -48.99
CA ILE A 38 -8.70 7.01 -49.25
C ILE A 38 -9.48 5.68 -49.25
N ARG A 39 -10.36 5.45 -48.27
CA ARG A 39 -11.20 4.25 -48.21
C ARG A 39 -12.14 4.12 -49.43
N LYS A 40 -12.78 5.22 -49.84
CA LYS A 40 -13.64 5.23 -51.03
C LYS A 40 -12.87 4.93 -52.31
N HIS A 41 -11.66 5.48 -52.44
CA HIS A 41 -10.81 5.23 -53.61
C HIS A 41 -10.28 3.80 -53.65
N ALA A 42 -9.91 3.26 -52.48
CA ALA A 42 -9.50 1.86 -52.31
C ALA A 42 -10.63 0.89 -52.70
N GLN A 43 -11.86 1.14 -52.25
CA GLN A 43 -13.02 0.32 -52.60
C GLN A 43 -13.35 0.39 -54.10
N ALA A 44 -13.28 1.57 -54.70
CA ALA A 44 -13.54 1.76 -56.13
C ALA A 44 -12.51 1.06 -57.03
N LYS A 45 -11.27 0.91 -56.56
CA LYS A 45 -10.16 0.27 -57.30
C LYS A 45 -9.80 -1.13 -56.80
N GLY A 46 -10.54 -1.68 -55.84
CA GLY A 46 -10.30 -3.02 -55.29
C GLY A 46 -8.96 -3.18 -54.55
N TRP A 47 -8.51 -2.17 -53.82
CA TRP A 47 -7.26 -2.27 -53.05
C TRP A 47 -7.47 -3.05 -51.76
N GLU A 48 -6.78 -4.19 -51.64
CA GLU A 48 -6.79 -5.00 -50.44
C GLU A 48 -5.57 -4.68 -49.58
N ARG A 49 -5.82 -4.34 -48.31
CA ARG A 49 -4.75 -4.01 -47.37
C ARG A 49 -4.46 -5.21 -46.46
N PRO A 50 -3.20 -5.64 -46.32
CA PRO A 50 -2.85 -6.68 -45.35
C PRO A 50 -3.11 -6.19 -43.91
N VAL A 51 -3.70 -7.06 -43.08
CA VAL A 51 -3.94 -6.77 -41.67
C VAL A 51 -2.59 -6.54 -40.98
N ARG A 52 -2.40 -5.34 -40.43
CA ARG A 52 -1.18 -4.98 -39.69
C ARG A 52 -1.07 -5.87 -38.46
N MET A 53 -0.27 -6.92 -38.55
CA MET A 53 0.27 -7.61 -37.39
C MET A 53 1.18 -6.61 -36.68
N ARG A 54 0.65 -5.87 -35.70
CA ARG A 54 1.50 -5.02 -34.85
C ARG A 54 2.56 -5.93 -34.25
N LYS A 55 3.83 -5.76 -34.64
CA LYS A 55 4.94 -6.31 -33.86
C LYS A 55 4.70 -5.81 -32.44
N PRO A 56 4.61 -6.69 -31.43
CA PRO A 56 4.48 -6.24 -30.06
C PRO A 56 5.66 -5.30 -29.82
N VAL A 57 5.37 -4.00 -29.70
CA VAL A 57 6.36 -3.06 -29.22
C VAL A 57 6.72 -3.60 -27.87
N ARG A 58 7.95 -4.11 -27.73
CA ARG A 58 8.54 -4.36 -26.43
C ARG A 58 8.47 -3.01 -25.76
N THR A 59 7.44 -2.78 -24.96
CA THR A 59 7.57 -1.87 -23.84
C THR A 59 8.86 -2.34 -23.20
N LEU A 60 9.90 -1.52 -23.29
CA LEU A 60 10.99 -1.61 -22.35
C LEU A 60 10.34 -1.23 -21.02
N LEU A 61 9.51 -2.14 -20.47
CA LEU A 61 9.48 -2.33 -19.04
C LEU A 61 10.96 -2.36 -18.70
N PRO A 62 11.47 -1.45 -17.85
CA PRO A 62 12.83 -1.59 -17.36
C PRO A 62 12.96 -3.06 -17.00
N ALA A 63 13.97 -3.74 -17.58
CA ALA A 63 14.16 -5.17 -17.38
C ALA A 63 13.85 -5.42 -15.91
N PRO A 64 12.91 -6.33 -15.56
CA PRO A 64 12.50 -6.51 -14.18
C PRO A 64 13.80 -6.56 -13.43
N ARG A 65 14.00 -5.57 -12.54
CA ARG A 65 15.27 -5.44 -11.84
C ARG A 65 15.40 -6.82 -11.23
N LEU A 66 16.25 -7.67 -11.81
CA LEU A 66 16.59 -8.91 -11.17
C LEU A 66 17.20 -8.34 -9.93
N ALA A 67 16.45 -8.40 -8.83
CA ALA A 67 17.05 -8.31 -7.54
C ALA A 67 18.08 -9.44 -7.64
N ILE A 68 19.31 -9.07 -7.98
CA ILE A 68 20.44 -9.60 -7.25
C ILE A 68 20.02 -9.22 -5.84
N ALA A 69 19.25 -10.11 -5.22
CA ALA A 69 19.03 -10.05 -3.81
C ALA A 69 20.48 -10.12 -3.33
N GLU A 70 20.99 -9.00 -2.85
CA GLU A 70 22.07 -9.06 -1.87
C GLU A 70 21.70 -10.24 -0.98
N PRO A 71 22.61 -11.21 -0.77
CA PRO A 71 22.31 -12.38 0.04
C PRO A 71 21.59 -11.85 1.27
N LEU A 72 20.31 -12.19 1.40
CA LEU A 72 19.50 -11.68 2.50
C LEU A 72 20.30 -12.07 3.73
N GLU A 73 20.96 -11.10 4.37
CA GLU A 73 21.65 -11.36 5.61
C GLU A 73 20.56 -11.98 6.48
N VAL A 74 20.78 -13.24 6.87
CA VAL A 74 19.83 -13.98 7.68
C VAL A 74 19.80 -13.24 9.00
N ARG A 75 18.90 -12.26 9.08
CA ARG A 75 18.70 -11.44 10.25
C ARG A 75 18.35 -12.41 11.35
N GLU A 76 19.19 -12.49 12.38
CA GLU A 76 18.99 -13.44 13.45
C GLU A 76 17.54 -13.39 13.92
N PRO A 77 16.90 -14.54 14.18
CA PRO A 77 15.52 -14.57 14.60
C PRO A 77 15.38 -13.71 15.86
N VAL A 78 14.73 -12.55 15.71
CA VAL A 78 14.52 -11.62 16.81
C VAL A 78 13.65 -12.33 17.83
N ASP A 79 14.15 -12.43 19.06
CA ASP A 79 13.41 -13.08 20.14
C ASP A 79 12.05 -12.39 20.37
N ALA A 80 11.04 -13.19 20.69
CA ALA A 80 9.67 -12.71 20.92
C ALA A 80 9.62 -11.65 22.05
N GLY A 81 10.49 -11.74 23.05
CA GLY A 81 10.62 -10.73 24.10
C GLY A 81 11.10 -9.38 23.57
N THR A 82 12.06 -9.39 22.64
CA THR A 82 12.58 -8.17 21.99
C THR A 82 11.53 -7.54 21.08
N ILE A 83 10.79 -8.35 20.31
CA ILE A 83 9.68 -7.89 19.47
C ILE A 83 8.62 -7.20 20.34
N ALA A 84 8.26 -7.81 21.46
CA ALA A 84 7.26 -7.26 22.36
C ALA A 84 7.70 -5.96 23.02
N GLU A 85 8.97 -5.85 23.40
CA GLU A 85 9.52 -4.61 23.96
C GLU A 85 9.50 -3.47 22.94
N ASN A 86 9.96 -3.72 21.72
CA ASN A 86 9.89 -2.76 20.63
C ASN A 86 8.44 -2.31 20.35
N ALA A 87 7.49 -3.26 20.38
CA ALA A 87 6.08 -2.97 20.18
C ALA A 87 5.48 -2.12 21.31
N ARG A 88 5.86 -2.35 22.57
CA ARG A 88 5.48 -1.50 23.71
C ARG A 88 6.03 -0.08 23.56
N GLN A 89 7.29 0.07 23.19
CA GLN A 89 7.92 1.38 22.98
C GLN A 89 7.29 2.16 21.82
N LEU A 90 6.89 1.47 20.75
CA LEU A 90 6.14 2.09 19.66
C LEU A 90 4.75 2.54 20.13
N ALA A 91 4.02 1.68 20.84
CA ALA A 91 2.71 2.02 21.37
C ALA A 91 2.74 3.20 22.35
N ALA A 92 3.78 3.32 23.17
CA ALA A 92 3.98 4.47 24.06
C ALA A 92 4.10 5.78 23.27
N ARG A 93 4.97 5.82 22.26
CA ARG A 93 5.11 7.01 21.38
C ARG A 93 3.81 7.36 20.64
N MET A 94 3.06 6.35 20.20
CA MET A 94 1.76 6.57 19.56
C MET A 94 0.71 7.11 20.55
N LEU A 95 0.78 6.74 21.83
CA LEU A 95 -0.08 7.31 22.87
C LEU A 95 0.28 8.77 23.14
N ASP A 96 1.57 9.11 23.17
CA ASP A 96 2.04 10.50 23.32
C ASP A 96 1.57 11.37 22.13
N GLU A 97 1.66 10.86 20.90
CA GLU A 97 1.14 11.55 19.72
C GLU A 97 -0.39 11.74 19.82
N LEU A 98 -1.12 10.70 20.24
CA LEU A 98 -2.57 10.77 20.38
C LEU A 98 -3.01 11.77 21.46
N ASP A 99 -2.23 11.88 22.54
CA ASP A 99 -2.40 12.88 23.58
C ASP A 99 -2.18 14.30 23.05
N ALA A 100 -1.12 14.51 22.26
CA ALA A 100 -0.86 15.78 21.60
C ALA A 100 -1.99 16.18 20.64
N VAL A 101 -2.43 15.27 19.76
CA VAL A 101 -3.55 15.56 18.82
C VAL A 101 -4.85 15.85 19.59
N THR A 102 -5.05 15.21 20.74
CA THR A 102 -6.23 15.47 21.59
C THR A 102 -6.14 16.81 22.32
N SER A 103 -4.95 17.17 22.80
CA SER A 103 -4.69 18.41 23.54
C SER A 103 -4.74 19.65 22.63
N PHE A 104 -4.23 19.54 21.41
CA PHE A 104 -4.14 20.62 20.44
C PHE A 104 -5.21 20.53 19.34
N GLN A 105 -6.34 19.86 19.60
CA GLN A 105 -7.37 19.61 18.58
C GLN A 105 -7.85 20.92 17.92
N GLY A 106 -8.13 21.96 18.71
CA GLY A 106 -8.63 23.24 18.16
C GLY A 106 -7.61 23.94 17.27
N GLU A 107 -6.33 23.98 17.69
CA GLU A 107 -5.24 24.56 16.90
C GLU A 107 -5.00 23.79 15.60
N LEU A 108 -5.17 22.46 15.63
CA LEU A 108 -5.08 21.62 14.44
C LEU A 108 -6.24 21.90 13.48
N GLU A 109 -7.47 22.01 13.97
CA GLU A 109 -8.65 22.36 13.17
C GLU A 109 -8.49 23.74 12.52
N GLU A 110 -8.08 24.75 13.29
CA GLU A 110 -7.79 26.10 12.78
C GLU A 110 -6.68 26.09 11.73
N SER A 111 -5.60 25.35 11.97
CA SER A 111 -4.50 25.21 11.00
C SER A 111 -4.97 24.55 9.71
N ILE A 112 -5.82 23.53 9.80
CA ILE A 112 -6.40 22.85 8.62
C ILE A 112 -7.26 23.83 7.82
N GLU A 113 -8.10 24.63 8.48
CA GLU A 113 -8.92 25.65 7.82
C GLU A 113 -8.06 26.67 7.08
N ILE A 114 -7.05 27.24 7.74
CA ILE A 114 -6.13 28.23 7.15
C ILE A 114 -5.38 27.65 5.94
N LEU A 115 -4.83 26.44 6.07
CA LEU A 115 -4.03 25.80 5.02
C LEU A 115 -4.86 25.29 3.83
N THR A 116 -6.19 25.19 3.99
CA THR A 116 -7.11 24.71 2.95
C THR A 116 -8.10 25.78 2.49
N ALA A 117 -7.94 27.04 2.92
CA ALA A 117 -8.85 28.13 2.62
C ALA A 117 -8.95 28.45 1.11
N ASN A 118 -7.86 28.24 0.37
CA ASN A 118 -7.76 28.57 -1.07
C ASN A 118 -7.91 27.33 -1.98
N ASP A 119 -8.37 26.21 -1.44
CA ASP A 119 -8.54 25.01 -2.25
C ASP A 119 -9.71 25.14 -3.22
N GLU A 120 -9.57 24.55 -4.40
CA GLU A 120 -10.65 24.48 -5.39
C GLU A 120 -11.86 23.68 -4.90
N ASN A 121 -11.65 22.75 -3.96
CA ASN A 121 -12.70 21.95 -3.34
C ASN A 121 -12.34 21.53 -1.91
N ASP A 122 -13.36 21.10 -1.17
CA ASP A 122 -13.23 20.78 0.27
C ASP A 122 -12.65 19.38 0.55
N GLN A 123 -12.34 18.58 -0.48
CA GLN A 123 -11.94 17.17 -0.28
C GLN A 123 -10.69 17.03 0.60
N ARG A 124 -9.70 17.92 0.40
CA ARG A 124 -8.47 17.91 1.21
C ARG A 124 -8.78 18.29 2.66
N ARG A 125 -9.59 19.35 2.87
CA ARG A 125 -10.02 19.79 4.19
C ARG A 125 -10.77 18.69 4.93
N ASP A 126 -11.76 18.08 4.30
CA ASP A 126 -12.58 17.02 4.89
C ASP A 126 -11.72 15.81 5.29
N ALA A 127 -10.75 15.42 4.46
CA ALA A 127 -9.84 14.33 4.77
C ALA A 127 -8.97 14.65 6.00
N MET A 128 -8.45 15.87 6.10
CA MET A 128 -7.64 16.32 7.24
C MET A 128 -8.47 16.43 8.52
N MET A 129 -9.65 17.07 8.46
CA MET A 129 -10.58 17.18 9.59
C MET A 129 -11.01 15.80 10.10
N LYS A 130 -11.29 14.87 9.19
CA LYS A 130 -11.62 13.49 9.55
C LYS A 130 -10.47 12.79 10.27
N ALA A 131 -9.22 13.01 9.86
CA ALA A 131 -8.05 12.39 10.49
C ALA A 131 -7.84 12.86 11.94
N VAL A 132 -8.08 14.15 12.22
CA VAL A 132 -7.95 14.70 13.57
C VAL A 132 -9.21 14.53 14.42
N SER A 133 -10.32 14.05 13.84
CA SER A 133 -11.62 13.96 14.52
C SER A 133 -11.64 13.03 15.74
N LEU A 134 -12.55 13.31 16.70
CA LEU A 134 -12.75 12.47 17.88
C LEU A 134 -13.05 10.98 17.56
N PRO A 135 -13.91 10.65 16.56
CA PRO A 135 -14.10 9.26 16.16
C PRO A 135 -12.82 8.57 15.68
N ALA A 136 -11.96 9.27 14.93
CA ALA A 136 -10.69 8.72 14.48
C ALA A 136 -9.75 8.46 15.68
N ARG A 137 -9.58 9.46 16.56
CA ARG A 137 -8.70 9.35 17.73
C ARG A 137 -9.15 8.27 18.72
N SER A 138 -10.45 8.19 19.01
CA SER A 138 -11.00 7.16 19.90
C SER A 138 -10.84 5.74 19.35
N GLN A 139 -10.98 5.57 18.02
CA GLN A 139 -10.75 4.28 17.38
C GLN A 139 -9.27 3.88 17.40
N ILE A 140 -8.34 4.84 17.22
CA ILE A 140 -6.90 4.60 17.36
C ILE A 140 -6.57 4.16 18.80
N LEU A 141 -7.09 4.85 19.82
CA LEU A 141 -6.89 4.48 21.23
C LEU A 141 -7.36 3.06 21.52
N LYS A 142 -8.56 2.70 21.04
CA LYS A 142 -9.12 1.36 21.20
C LYS A 142 -8.24 0.29 20.55
N ASN A 143 -7.74 0.56 19.35
CA ASN A 143 -6.85 -0.37 18.62
C ASN A 143 -5.50 -0.52 19.33
N LEU A 144 -4.93 0.56 19.86
CA LEU A 144 -3.70 0.54 20.65
C LEU A 144 -3.88 -0.29 21.93
N ALA A 145 -4.98 -0.08 22.66
CA ALA A 145 -5.29 -0.85 23.87
C ALA A 145 -5.45 -2.36 23.56
N ALA A 146 -6.12 -2.72 22.47
CA ALA A 146 -6.23 -4.10 22.02
C ALA A 146 -4.87 -4.70 21.64
N SER A 147 -4.03 -3.93 20.93
CA SER A 147 -2.69 -4.37 20.51
C SER A 147 -1.78 -4.60 21.71
N LEU A 148 -1.77 -3.66 22.68
CA LEU A 148 -1.01 -3.79 23.92
C LEU A 148 -1.44 -5.00 24.74
N LYS A 149 -2.73 -5.30 24.80
CA LYS A 149 -3.24 -6.52 25.45
C LYS A 149 -2.62 -7.77 24.81
N VAL A 150 -2.66 -7.87 23.49
CA VAL A 150 -2.08 -9.02 22.76
C VAL A 150 -0.57 -9.11 23.00
N ILE A 151 0.16 -7.99 22.91
CA ILE A 151 1.60 -7.95 23.16
C ILE A 151 1.93 -8.44 24.58
N ASN A 152 1.16 -8.02 25.58
CA ASN A 152 1.40 -8.44 26.97
C ASN A 152 1.06 -9.92 27.18
N GLU A 153 0.05 -10.46 26.50
CA GLU A 153 -0.31 -11.88 26.54
C GLU A 153 0.73 -12.78 25.83
N THR A 154 1.31 -12.31 24.72
CA THR A 154 2.31 -13.07 23.94
C THR A 154 3.72 -12.97 24.49
N ALA A 155 4.06 -11.85 25.15
CA ALA A 155 5.37 -11.59 25.74
C ALA A 155 5.53 -12.11 27.16
N ALA A 156 4.43 -12.44 27.85
CA ALA A 156 4.51 -13.09 29.14
C ALA A 156 5.31 -14.39 28.97
N PRO A 157 6.37 -14.64 29.78
CA PRO A 157 7.08 -15.90 29.69
C PRO A 157 6.06 -17.01 29.86
N THR A 158 6.00 -17.92 28.89
CA THR A 158 5.23 -19.15 28.97
C THR A 158 5.88 -20.06 30.01
N LYS A 159 5.89 -19.66 31.29
CA LYS A 159 5.55 -20.60 32.35
C LYS A 159 4.14 -21.04 31.99
N GLY A 160 4.04 -22.04 31.11
CA GLY A 160 2.78 -22.55 30.61
C GLY A 160 1.86 -22.77 31.79
N LYS A 161 0.54 -22.68 31.60
CA LYS A 161 -0.46 -22.75 32.69
C LYS A 161 -0.15 -23.81 33.76
N LYS A 162 0.50 -24.91 33.37
CA LYS A 162 1.10 -25.95 34.23
C LYS A 162 2.20 -25.47 35.20
N ALA A 163 3.22 -24.73 34.76
CA ALA A 163 4.29 -24.20 35.61
C ALA A 163 3.77 -23.13 36.59
N GLN A 164 2.84 -22.28 36.14
CA GLN A 164 2.22 -21.28 37.02
C GLN A 164 1.29 -21.92 38.06
N ALA A 165 0.59 -23.01 37.69
CA ALA A 165 -0.16 -23.84 38.64
C ALA A 165 0.77 -24.59 39.62
N GLN A 166 1.92 -25.08 39.14
CA GLN A 166 2.93 -25.75 39.97
C GLN A 166 3.56 -24.80 40.99
N ASP A 167 3.88 -23.57 40.58
CA ASP A 167 4.41 -22.52 41.46
C ASP A 167 3.38 -22.09 42.52
N ARG A 168 2.10 -21.98 42.14
CA ARG A 168 1.02 -21.72 43.09
C ARG A 168 0.83 -22.90 44.07
N ALA A 169 0.88 -24.13 43.58
CA ALA A 169 0.76 -25.32 44.42
C ALA A 169 1.94 -25.47 45.39
N THR A 170 3.17 -25.17 44.96
CA THR A 170 4.36 -25.19 45.83
C THR A 170 4.37 -24.05 46.83
N ALA A 171 3.88 -22.86 46.48
CA ALA A 171 3.70 -21.76 47.42
C ALA A 171 2.68 -22.08 48.52
N VAL A 172 1.57 -22.74 48.17
CA VAL A 172 0.58 -23.24 49.15
C VAL A 172 1.19 -24.36 50.01
N GLY A 173 1.90 -25.32 49.42
CA GLY A 173 2.57 -26.39 50.14
C GLY A 173 3.61 -25.91 51.16
N ARG A 174 4.35 -24.82 50.86
CA ARG A 174 5.26 -24.17 51.81
C ARG A 174 4.54 -23.48 52.97
N LYS A 175 3.37 -22.89 52.73
CA LYS A 175 2.56 -22.22 53.76
C LYS A 175 1.96 -23.20 54.77
N PHE A 176 1.79 -24.47 54.37
CA PHE A 176 1.28 -25.55 55.21
C PHE A 176 2.32 -26.66 55.45
N GLY A 177 3.61 -26.36 55.28
CA GLY A 177 4.70 -27.31 55.52
C GLY A 177 4.67 -27.83 56.97
N ALA A 178 5.05 -29.10 57.14
CA ALA A 178 4.92 -29.85 58.39
C ALA A 178 5.46 -29.05 59.59
N ILE A 179 4.55 -28.71 60.52
CA ILE A 179 4.90 -28.22 61.84
C ILE A 179 5.76 -29.31 62.49
N GLY A 180 7.06 -29.05 62.60
CA GLY A 180 8.01 -29.97 63.20
C GLY A 180 7.53 -30.39 64.59
N ALA A 181 7.75 -31.66 64.94
CA ALA A 181 7.26 -32.22 66.19
C ALA A 181 7.71 -31.38 67.40
N PRO A 182 6.82 -31.09 68.36
CA PRO A 182 7.15 -30.21 69.47
C PRO A 182 8.25 -30.84 70.32
N THR A 183 9.38 -30.14 70.42
CA THR A 183 10.49 -30.52 71.31
C THR A 183 10.02 -30.41 72.74
N ARG A 184 9.80 -31.56 73.40
CA ARG A 184 9.63 -31.64 74.85
C ARG A 184 10.99 -31.38 75.50
N THR A 185 11.19 -30.16 75.99
CA THR A 185 12.24 -29.87 76.96
C THR A 185 11.79 -30.44 78.31
N ILE A 186 12.48 -31.47 78.77
CA ILE A 186 12.31 -32.04 80.12
C ILE A 186 13.23 -31.26 81.05
N ASN A 187 12.64 -30.53 82.00
CA ASN A 187 13.30 -30.01 83.21
C ASN A 187 12.59 -30.61 84.43
#